data_AF-W1PZB0-F1
#
_entry.id   AF-W1PZB0-F1
#
_cell.length_a   1.000
_cell.length_b   1.000
_cell.length_c   1.000
_cell.angle_alpha   90.00
_cell.angle_beta   90.00
_cell.angle_gamma   90.00
#
_symmetry.space_group_name_H-M   'P 1'
#
loop_
_entity.id
_entity.type
_entity.pdbx_description
1 polymer ?
#
loop_
_entity_poly.entity_id
_entity_poly.type
_entity_poly.pdbx_seq_one_letter_code
_entity_poly.pdbx_strand_id
1 'polypeptide(L)'
;MLFHQRWNLTANAARPNPQGSFHYGSINITRTIVLENNAATIDNLRHYTVNGRIFVYPDTPLKLADYYQIPDVFTLDAIADGPSEVEGAPSAATSVVDADYKAFIQIVFQNPEPTLQSWHLDGYSFFVVG
;
A
#
# COMPACT_ATOMS: atom_id res chain seq x y z
N MET A 1 22.58 -6.73 -27.71
CA MET A 1 21.74 -7.84 -27.19
C MET A 1 20.71 -7.19 -26.27
N LEU A 2 19.51 -6.96 -26.78
CA LEU A 2 18.48 -6.10 -26.16
C LEU A 2 17.20 -6.95 -26.12
N PHE A 3 16.77 -7.35 -24.93
CA PHE A 3 15.48 -8.04 -24.78
C PHE A 3 14.39 -6.98 -24.62
N HIS A 4 13.68 -6.73 -25.72
CA HIS A 4 12.45 -5.96 -25.78
C HIS A 4 11.29 -6.88 -25.36
N GLN A 5 10.79 -6.74 -24.14
CA GLN A 5 9.60 -7.48 -23.71
C GLN A 5 8.37 -6.80 -24.32
N ARG A 6 7.85 -7.37 -25.41
CA ARG A 6 6.51 -7.07 -25.93
C ARG A 6 5.53 -8.04 -25.29
N TRP A 7 4.64 -7.52 -24.45
CA TRP A 7 3.46 -8.27 -24.00
C TRP A 7 2.50 -8.42 -25.18
N ASN A 8 2.36 -9.64 -25.68
CA ASN A 8 1.35 -10.02 -26.67
C ASN A 8 0.14 -10.63 -25.96
N LEU A 9 -1.03 -10.00 -26.04
CA LEU A 9 -2.27 -10.39 -25.38
C LEU A 9 -3.15 -11.36 -26.19
N THR A 10 -2.62 -12.02 -27.23
CA THR A 10 -3.37 -13.11 -27.89
C THR A 10 -3.21 -14.42 -27.12
N ALA A 11 -4.02 -14.63 -26.09
CA ALA A 11 -4.34 -15.96 -25.57
C ALA A 11 -5.78 -16.30 -25.97
N ASN A 12 -5.93 -17.05 -27.06
CA ASN A 12 -7.22 -17.61 -27.48
C ASN A 12 -7.44 -18.96 -26.79
N ALA A 13 -8.34 -18.98 -25.81
CA ALA A 13 -9.12 -20.15 -25.42
C ALA A 13 -10.49 -19.63 -24.95
N ALA A 14 -11.31 -19.25 -25.93
CA ALA A 14 -12.63 -18.66 -25.70
C ALA A 14 -13.54 -19.64 -24.93
N ARG A 15 -13.90 -19.28 -23.70
CA ARG A 15 -15.14 -19.75 -23.06
C ARG A 15 -16.28 -18.83 -23.49
N PRO A 16 -17.50 -19.34 -23.72
CA PRO A 16 -18.65 -18.53 -24.14
C PRO A 16 -19.24 -17.75 -22.96
N ASN A 17 -18.47 -16.82 -22.39
CA ASN A 17 -18.94 -15.75 -21.53
C ASN A 17 -18.22 -14.48 -22.01
N PRO A 18 -18.87 -13.29 -22.05
CA PRO A 18 -18.28 -12.09 -22.63
C PRO A 18 -16.91 -11.80 -21.98
N GLN A 19 -15.83 -12.05 -22.71
CA GLN A 19 -14.48 -11.79 -22.25
C GLN A 19 -14.15 -10.34 -22.62
N GLY A 20 -14.80 -9.43 -21.90
CA GLY A 20 -14.72 -7.99 -22.13
C GLY A 20 -13.44 -7.39 -21.55
N SER A 21 -12.94 -6.35 -22.22
CA SER A 21 -12.00 -5.38 -21.67
C SER A 21 -12.50 -4.89 -20.32
N PHE A 22 -11.75 -5.15 -19.24
CA PHE A 22 -12.01 -4.52 -17.96
C PHE A 22 -11.69 -3.02 -18.08
N HIS A 23 -12.73 -2.21 -18.20
CA HIS A 23 -12.59 -0.76 -18.16
C HIS A 23 -12.35 -0.33 -16.71
N TYR A 24 -11.07 -0.29 -16.31
CA TYR A 24 -10.67 0.09 -14.95
C TYR A 24 -11.37 1.39 -14.48
N GLY A 25 -11.46 2.39 -15.37
CA GLY A 25 -12.11 3.68 -15.07
C GLY A 25 -13.62 3.64 -14.83
N SER A 26 -14.30 2.50 -15.04
CA SER A 26 -15.73 2.33 -14.71
C SER A 26 -15.97 1.51 -13.44
N ILE A 27 -14.91 1.06 -12.75
CA ILE A 27 -15.03 0.37 -11.47
C ILE A 27 -15.12 1.42 -10.37
N ASN A 28 -16.12 1.30 -9.50
CA ASN A 28 -16.25 2.18 -8.35
C ASN A 28 -15.13 1.90 -7.35
N ILE A 29 -14.33 2.92 -7.05
CA ILE A 29 -13.33 2.89 -5.99
C ILE A 29 -14.07 2.87 -4.64
N THR A 30 -13.74 1.89 -3.80
CA THR A 30 -14.39 1.73 -2.48
C THR A 30 -13.65 2.50 -1.38
N ARG A 31 -12.33 2.66 -1.51
CA ARG A 31 -11.45 3.39 -0.57
C ARG A 31 -10.27 3.95 -1.34
N THR A 32 -9.91 5.21 -1.09
CA THR A 32 -8.68 5.81 -1.59
C THR A 32 -7.74 6.04 -0.43
N ILE A 33 -6.51 5.55 -0.55
CA ILE A 33 -5.46 5.70 0.45
C ILE A 33 -4.31 6.49 -0.19
N VAL A 34 -3.99 7.66 0.33
CA VAL A 34 -2.84 8.46 -0.07
C VAL A 34 -1.72 8.24 0.94
N LEU A 35 -0.64 7.61 0.50
CA LEU A 35 0.55 7.32 1.28
C LEU A 35 1.63 8.34 0.94
N GLU A 36 1.77 9.35 1.79
CA GLU A 36 2.87 10.30 1.73
C GLU A 36 4.09 9.73 2.45
N ASN A 37 5.20 9.63 1.72
CA ASN A 37 6.47 9.27 2.33
C ASN A 37 7.19 10.52 2.85
N ASN A 38 7.85 10.42 4.00
CA ASN A 38 8.66 11.51 4.53
C ASN A 38 9.91 10.95 5.23
N ALA A 39 10.85 11.83 5.57
CA ALA A 39 12.02 11.50 6.35
C ALA A 39 12.11 12.41 7.58
N ALA A 40 12.44 11.83 8.73
CA ALA A 40 12.66 12.57 9.97
C ALA A 40 13.92 12.11 10.67
N THR A 41 14.59 13.04 11.35
CA THR A 41 15.75 12.72 12.18
C THR A 41 15.33 12.74 13.64
N ILE A 42 15.44 11.59 14.31
CA ILE A 42 15.13 11.40 15.73
C ILE A 42 16.38 10.79 16.37
N ASP A 43 16.86 11.35 17.49
CA ASP A 43 18.06 10.87 18.19
C ASP A 43 19.29 10.66 17.29
N ASN A 44 19.52 11.59 16.35
CA ASN A 44 20.58 11.55 15.33
C ASN A 44 20.47 10.38 14.32
N LEU A 45 19.36 9.65 14.30
CA LEU A 45 19.08 8.60 13.33
C LEU A 45 18.02 9.09 12.33
N ARG A 46 18.23 8.77 11.05
CA ARG A 46 17.25 9.07 9.99
C ARG A 46 16.23 7.94 9.92
N HIS A 47 14.97 8.29 10.09
CA HIS A 47 13.82 7.42 9.95
C HIS A 47 13.03 7.82 8.70
N TYR A 48 12.45 6.82 8.04
CA TYR A 48 11.46 7.02 6.99
C TYR A 48 10.07 6.77 7.54
N THR A 49 9.13 7.59 7.11
CA THR A 49 7.75 7.55 7.59
C THR A 49 6.79 7.44 6.43
N VAL A 50 5.61 6.89 6.73
CA VAL A 50 4.45 6.91 5.84
C VAL A 50 3.31 7.56 6.61
N ASN A 51 2.77 8.67 6.11
CA ASN A 51 1.77 9.51 6.79
C ASN A 51 2.13 9.82 8.26
N GLY A 52 3.41 10.11 8.53
CA GLY A 52 3.89 10.43 9.88
C GLY A 52 4.10 9.22 10.83
N ARG A 53 4.01 7.98 10.33
CA ARG A 53 4.30 6.76 11.11
C ARG A 53 5.60 6.11 10.72
N ILE A 54 6.40 5.75 11.73
CA ILE A 54 7.59 4.89 11.59
C ILE A 54 7.13 3.45 11.86
N PHE A 55 7.32 2.56 10.90
CA PHE A 55 6.96 1.16 11.09
C PHE A 55 7.94 0.46 12.03
N VAL A 56 7.41 -0.27 13.01
CA VAL A 56 8.18 -1.13 13.92
C VAL A 56 7.78 -2.57 13.68
N TYR A 57 8.78 -3.45 13.59
CA TYR A 57 8.52 -4.89 13.46
C TYR A 57 8.09 -5.45 14.82
N PRO A 58 6.93 -6.11 14.90
CA PRO A 58 6.51 -6.80 16.12
C PRO A 58 7.28 -8.11 16.30
N ASP A 59 7.46 -8.55 17.55
CA ASP A 59 8.02 -9.87 17.84
C ASP A 59 7.09 -11.02 17.41
N THR A 60 5.78 -10.74 17.37
CA THR A 60 4.76 -11.70 16.94
C THR A 60 4.35 -11.44 15.48
N PRO A 61 4.40 -12.45 14.59
CA PRO A 61 3.96 -12.28 13.21
C PRO A 61 2.50 -11.82 13.10
N LEU A 62 2.23 -10.79 12.29
CA LEU A 62 0.92 -10.12 12.19
C LEU A 62 -0.24 -11.10 11.91
N LYS A 63 -0.05 -12.07 11.01
CA LYS A 63 -1.08 -13.07 10.70
C LYS A 63 -1.42 -13.97 11.89
N LEU A 64 -0.44 -14.29 12.74
CA LEU A 64 -0.67 -15.09 13.94
C LEU A 64 -1.33 -14.24 15.02
N ALA A 65 -0.91 -12.99 15.18
CA ALA A 65 -1.51 -12.06 16.11
C ALA A 65 -3.01 -11.84 15.81
N ASP A 66 -3.35 -11.62 14.54
CA ASP A 66 -4.73 -11.48 14.07
C ASP A 66 -5.53 -12.78 14.27
N TYR A 67 -4.99 -13.93 13.84
CA TYR A 67 -5.68 -15.22 13.93
C TYR A 67 -5.99 -15.65 15.37
N TYR A 68 -5.05 -15.45 16.30
CA TYR A 68 -5.23 -15.80 17.72
C TYR A 68 -5.77 -14.64 18.56
N GLN A 69 -6.09 -13.50 17.94
CA GLN A 69 -6.58 -12.29 18.60
C GLN A 69 -5.68 -11.83 19.75
N ILE A 70 -4.36 -11.85 19.53
CA ILE A 70 -3.37 -11.40 20.51
C ILE A 70 -3.42 -9.87 20.57
N PRO A 71 -3.74 -9.27 21.73
CA PRO A 71 -3.84 -7.82 21.86
C PRO A 71 -2.47 -7.14 21.75
N ASP A 72 -2.48 -5.84 21.46
CA ASP A 72 -1.32 -4.94 21.55
C ASP A 72 -0.11 -5.29 20.65
N VAL A 73 -0.29 -6.14 19.63
CA VAL A 73 0.77 -6.46 18.65
C VAL A 73 0.84 -5.42 17.53
N PHE A 74 -0.31 -4.96 17.07
CA PHE A 74 -0.45 -4.00 15.99
C PHE A 74 -1.60 -3.03 16.25
N THR A 75 -1.59 -1.91 15.52
CA THR A 75 -2.61 -0.88 15.60
C THR A 75 -3.27 -0.74 14.24
N LEU A 76 -4.57 -1.02 14.21
CA LEU A 76 -5.44 -0.71 13.08
C LEU A 76 -5.57 0.81 12.95
N ASP A 77 -5.67 1.32 11.71
CA ASP A 77 -5.88 2.74 11.40
C ASP A 77 -4.83 3.70 11.98
N ALA A 78 -3.65 3.19 12.36
CA ALA A 78 -2.55 4.03 12.81
C ALA A 78 -2.06 5.00 11.71
N ILE A 79 -2.23 4.59 10.45
CA ILE A 79 -2.02 5.39 9.25
C ILE A 79 -3.39 5.81 8.73
N ALA A 80 -3.62 7.13 8.62
CA ALA A 80 -4.82 7.66 8.02
C ALA A 80 -4.83 7.44 6.49
N ASP A 81 -6.03 7.42 5.90
CA ASP A 81 -6.25 7.27 4.45
C ASP A 81 -5.70 8.43 3.62
N GLY A 82 -5.27 9.51 4.23
CA GLY A 82 -4.54 10.57 3.58
C GLY A 82 -3.40 11.06 4.46
N PRO A 83 -2.51 11.91 3.92
CA PRO A 83 -1.58 12.65 4.75
C PRO A 83 -2.41 13.44 5.76
N SER A 84 -2.38 12.99 7.00
CA SER A 84 -2.91 13.75 8.11
C SER A 84 -1.96 14.93 8.32
N GLU A 85 -2.49 16.11 8.63
CA GLU A 85 -1.72 17.17 9.28
C GLU A 85 -1.33 16.65 10.67
N VAL A 86 -0.42 15.68 10.74
CA VAL A 86 0.12 15.22 12.01
C VAL A 86 1.00 16.35 12.49
N GLU A 87 0.39 17.30 13.21
CA GLU A 87 1.12 18.29 13.98
C GLU A 87 1.96 17.55 15.01
N GLY A 88 3.28 17.56 14.82
CA GLY A 88 4.24 16.97 15.74
C GLY A 88 5.28 16.08 15.10
N ALA A 89 6.13 15.51 15.94
CA ALA A 89 7.15 14.55 15.51
C ALA A 89 6.48 13.25 15.05
N PRO A 90 7.03 12.55 14.05
CA PRO A 90 6.57 11.22 13.67
C PRO A 90 6.58 10.26 14.86
N SER A 91 5.60 9.36 14.89
CA SER A 91 5.50 8.36 15.96
C SER A 91 5.70 6.95 15.42
N ALA A 92 6.28 6.08 16.26
CA ALA A 92 6.52 4.69 15.93
C ALA A 92 5.28 3.84 16.25
N ALA A 93 4.89 2.97 15.32
CA ALA A 93 3.83 1.99 15.54
C ALA A 93 3.95 0.81 14.58
N THR A 94 3.52 -0.37 15.03
CA THR A 94 3.22 -1.51 14.15
C THR A 94 1.89 -1.24 13.45
N SER A 95 1.93 -0.41 12.41
CA SER A 95 0.74 0.08 11.71
C SER A 95 0.20 -0.97 10.74
N VAL A 96 -1.10 -1.25 10.81
CA VAL A 96 -1.80 -2.12 9.86
C VAL A 96 -2.97 -1.34 9.26
N VAL A 97 -3.04 -1.34 7.94
CA VAL A 97 -4.20 -0.82 7.20
C VAL A 97 -5.11 -2.01 6.89
N ASP A 98 -6.36 -1.92 7.34
CA ASP A 98 -7.37 -2.93 7.06
C ASP A 98 -8.00 -2.72 5.67
N ALA A 99 -8.69 -3.75 5.19
CA ALA A 99 -9.38 -3.70 3.91
C ALA A 99 -10.57 -4.64 3.93
N ASP A 100 -11.71 -4.17 3.43
CA ASP A 100 -12.87 -5.02 3.23
C ASP A 100 -12.62 -6.06 2.14
N TYR A 101 -13.16 -7.26 2.34
CA TYR A 101 -13.08 -8.31 1.33
C TYR A 101 -13.75 -7.86 0.02
N LYS A 102 -13.02 -7.98 -1.10
CA LYS A 102 -13.40 -7.52 -2.45
C LYS A 102 -13.54 -5.99 -2.60
N ALA A 103 -12.97 -5.20 -1.68
CA ALA A 103 -12.79 -3.77 -1.88
C ALA A 103 -11.94 -3.50 -3.14
N PHE A 104 -12.29 -2.42 -3.84
CA PHE A 104 -11.49 -1.88 -4.93
C PHE A 104 -10.76 -0.64 -4.43
N ILE A 105 -9.55 -0.85 -3.92
CA ILE A 105 -8.76 0.17 -3.24
C ILE A 105 -7.85 0.88 -4.24
N GLN A 106 -7.88 2.20 -4.22
CA GLN A 106 -6.90 3.03 -4.90
C GLN A 106 -5.82 3.44 -3.90
N ILE A 107 -4.55 3.18 -4.23
CA ILE A 107 -3.41 3.65 -3.44
C ILE A 107 -2.68 4.71 -4.26
N VAL A 108 -2.50 5.89 -3.70
CA VAL A 108 -1.76 7.01 -4.28
C VAL A 108 -0.48 7.19 -3.48
N PHE A 109 0.68 7.11 -4.15
CA PHE A 109 1.97 7.36 -3.51
C PHE A 109 2.36 8.82 -3.71
N GLN A 110 2.57 9.56 -2.62
CA GLN A 110 2.99 10.96 -2.64
C GLN A 110 4.42 11.06 -2.11
N ASN A 111 5.32 11.57 -2.96
CA ASN A 111 6.73 11.70 -2.62
C ASN A 111 7.17 13.18 -2.66
N PRO A 112 7.19 13.88 -1.51
CA PRO A 112 7.73 15.23 -1.39
C PRO A 112 9.27 15.26 -1.32
N GLU A 113 9.94 14.12 -1.15
CA GLU A 113 11.40 14.06 -1.05
C GLU A 113 12.08 14.20 -2.43
N PRO A 114 13.31 14.74 -2.49
CA PRO A 114 14.05 14.89 -3.76
C PRO A 114 14.58 13.56 -4.31
N THR A 115 14.44 12.46 -3.58
CA THR A 115 14.95 11.13 -3.95
C THR A 115 13.81 10.21 -4.40
N LEU A 116 14.11 9.37 -5.38
CA LEU A 116 13.18 8.33 -5.83
C LEU A 116 12.96 7.31 -4.71
N GLN A 117 11.70 6.95 -4.47
CA GLN A 117 11.30 5.84 -3.61
C GLN A 117 10.54 4.80 -4.42
N SER A 118 10.83 3.53 -4.18
CA SER A 118 10.20 2.39 -4.87
C SER A 118 9.30 1.65 -3.90
N TRP A 119 8.09 1.31 -4.35
CA TRP A 119 7.10 0.59 -3.57
C TRP A 119 6.87 -0.81 -4.12
N HIS A 120 6.66 -1.76 -3.21
CA HIS A 120 6.31 -3.14 -3.52
C HIS A 120 5.06 -3.53 -2.74
N LEU A 121 4.14 -4.22 -3.40
CA LEU A 121 2.92 -4.73 -2.78
C LEU A 121 2.95 -6.26 -2.81
N ASP A 122 3.00 -6.86 -1.62
CA ASP A 122 3.01 -8.31 -1.46
C ASP A 122 1.62 -8.91 -1.66
N GLY A 123 1.55 -10.10 -2.25
CA GLY A 123 0.33 -10.92 -2.31
C GLY A 123 -0.73 -10.47 -3.33
N TYR A 124 -0.53 -9.35 -4.02
CA TYR A 124 -1.44 -8.84 -5.05
C TYR A 124 -0.67 -8.29 -6.27
N SER A 125 -1.30 -8.36 -7.44
CA SER A 125 -0.91 -7.55 -8.59
C SER A 125 -1.79 -6.30 -8.65
N PHE A 126 -1.26 -5.20 -9.17
CA PHE A 126 -1.96 -3.92 -9.26
C PHE A 126 -1.77 -3.29 -10.64
N PHE A 127 -2.64 -2.33 -10.95
CA PHE A 127 -2.55 -1.53 -12.17
C PHE A 127 -2.02 -0.14 -11.81
N VAL A 128 -0.98 0.31 -12.53
CA VAL A 128 -0.51 1.69 -12.45
C VAL A 128 -1.35 2.53 -13.38
N VAL A 129 -1.96 3.59 -12.86
CA VAL A 129 -2.96 4.40 -13.58
C VAL A 129 -2.59 5.88 -13.72
N GLY A 130 -1.49 6.32 -13.09
CA GLY A 130 -0.99 7.70 -13.11
C GLY A 130 0.31 7.83 -12.33
#